data_AF-A0A925UIX2-F1
#
_entry.id   AF-A0A925UIX2-F1
#
_cell.length_a   1.000
_cell.length_b   1.000
_cell.length_c   1.000
_cell.angle_alpha   90.00
_cell.angle_beta   90.00
_cell.angle_gamma   90.00
#
_symmetry.space_group_name_H-M   'P 1'
#
loop_
_entity.id
_entity.type
_entity.pdbx_description
1 polymer ?
#
loop_
_entity_poly.entity_id
_entity_poly.type
_entity_poly.pdbx_seq_one_letter_code
_entity_poly.pdbx_strand_id
1 'polypeptide(L)'
;TLAEGRMLAADLATIDLLNETGGFGDIGRLLVQGKAPMAALQMSVLTSDNATAYWQLAERHAFVLDLTHEVANPIGHGLAFTLTRAHSGLKALARVLERWVAHLLGVRVAITPLQKIADPAWRWHVGLDTESMTLLNDLYEERAVDDDRMQRLISLFRLEFTEPAEMRADVAGKPVYLGLATRADGTLRLKPQNLLLNLPLAAAM
;
A
#
# COMPACT_ATOMS: atom_id res chain seq x y z
N THR A 1 -10.24 -3.29 -0.22
CA THR A 1 -11.30 -4.12 0.38
C THR A 1 -10.73 -5.01 1.46
N LEU A 2 -11.46 -5.20 2.57
CA LEU A 2 -11.10 -6.20 3.58
C LEU A 2 -11.80 -7.53 3.25
N ALA A 3 -11.04 -8.60 3.00
CA ALA A 3 -11.57 -9.93 2.73
C ALA A 3 -10.85 -10.96 3.62
N GLU A 4 -11.61 -11.67 4.46
CA GLU A 4 -11.07 -12.66 5.41
C GLU A 4 -9.93 -12.11 6.30
N GLY A 5 -10.07 -10.87 6.78
CA GLY A 5 -9.05 -10.18 7.58
C GLY A 5 -7.81 -9.74 6.79
N ARG A 6 -7.86 -9.79 5.45
CA ARG A 6 -6.79 -9.33 4.55
C ARG A 6 -7.16 -8.01 3.91
N MET A 7 -6.23 -7.07 3.91
CA MET A 7 -6.35 -5.84 3.14
C MET A 7 -5.94 -6.14 1.69
N LEU A 8 -6.92 -6.29 0.79
CA LEU A 8 -6.67 -6.56 -0.62
C LEU A 8 -6.90 -5.29 -1.45
N ALA A 9 -5.94 -4.99 -2.32
CA ALA A 9 -6.02 -3.93 -3.31
C ALA A 9 -6.27 -4.52 -4.70
N ALA A 10 -7.23 -3.93 -5.40
CA ALA A 10 -7.68 -4.34 -6.73
C ALA A 10 -7.99 -3.08 -7.53
N ASP A 11 -8.10 -3.23 -8.84
CA ASP A 11 -8.62 -2.15 -9.69
C ASP A 11 -10.08 -1.82 -9.30
N LEU A 12 -10.36 -0.53 -9.09
CA LEU A 12 -11.65 -0.08 -8.58
C LEU A 12 -12.78 -0.35 -9.56
N ALA A 13 -12.58 -0.01 -10.84
CA ALA A 13 -13.59 -0.21 -11.89
C ALA A 13 -13.93 -1.70 -12.06
N THR A 14 -12.93 -2.56 -11.94
CA THR A 14 -13.10 -4.02 -11.97
C THR A 14 -13.93 -4.50 -10.78
N ILE A 15 -13.64 -4.04 -9.56
CA ILE A 15 -14.42 -4.43 -8.36
C ILE A 15 -15.85 -3.90 -8.43
N ASP A 16 -16.05 -2.67 -8.88
CA ASP A 16 -17.38 -2.09 -9.04
C ASP A 16 -18.20 -2.89 -10.06
N LEU A 17 -17.61 -3.22 -11.22
CA LEU A 17 -18.25 -4.07 -12.22
C LEU A 17 -18.57 -5.47 -11.67
N LEU A 18 -17.68 -6.05 -10.86
CA LEU A 18 -17.90 -7.34 -10.22
C LEU A 18 -19.05 -7.30 -9.22
N ASN A 19 -19.13 -6.26 -8.40
CA ASN A 19 -20.21 -6.08 -7.44
C ASN A 19 -21.56 -5.85 -8.13
N GLU A 20 -21.57 -5.12 -9.25
CA GLU A 20 -22.79 -4.83 -10.02
C GLU A 20 -23.27 -5.99 -10.90
N THR A 21 -22.34 -6.75 -11.50
CA THR A 21 -22.65 -7.66 -12.61
C THR A 21 -22.08 -9.07 -12.43
N GLY A 22 -21.42 -9.36 -11.31
CA GLY A 22 -20.71 -10.63 -11.11
C GLY A 22 -19.57 -10.90 -12.09
N GLY A 23 -19.16 -9.90 -12.89
CA GLY A 23 -18.08 -10.00 -13.86
C GLY A 23 -18.51 -10.34 -15.30
N PHE A 24 -19.81 -10.32 -15.60
CA PHE A 24 -20.35 -10.65 -16.94
C PHE A 24 -20.97 -9.44 -17.68
N GLY A 25 -20.77 -8.22 -17.18
CA GLY A 25 -21.27 -7.01 -17.84
C GLY A 25 -22.81 -6.99 -17.96
N ASP A 26 -23.33 -6.56 -19.11
CA ASP A 26 -24.78 -6.41 -19.32
C ASP A 26 -25.56 -7.73 -19.15
N ILE A 27 -24.98 -8.86 -19.54
CA ILE A 27 -25.58 -10.19 -19.32
C ILE A 27 -25.66 -10.49 -17.83
N GLY A 28 -24.61 -10.15 -17.08
CA GLY A 28 -24.61 -10.28 -15.63
C GLY A 28 -25.68 -9.42 -14.96
N ARG A 29 -25.84 -8.18 -15.42
CA ARG A 29 -26.89 -7.27 -14.92
C ARG A 29 -28.30 -7.82 -15.15
N LEU A 30 -28.55 -8.47 -16.29
CA LEU A 30 -29.81 -9.15 -16.59
C LEU A 30 -30.01 -10.41 -15.72
N LEU A 31 -28.95 -11.17 -15.43
CA LEU A 31 -29.01 -12.33 -14.54
C LEU A 31 -29.28 -11.93 -13.08
N VAL A 32 -28.73 -10.80 -12.62
CA VAL A 32 -29.04 -10.19 -11.31
C VAL A 32 -30.53 -9.82 -11.23
N GLN A 33 -31.09 -9.20 -12.27
CA GLN A 33 -32.53 -8.91 -12.34
C GLN A 33 -33.39 -10.19 -12.34
N GLY A 34 -32.89 -11.26 -12.96
CA GLY A 34 -33.55 -12.57 -13.02
C GLY A 34 -33.37 -13.46 -11.79
N LYS A 35 -32.67 -13.02 -10.73
CA LYS A 35 -32.30 -13.83 -9.54
C LYS A 35 -31.60 -15.16 -9.87
N ALA A 36 -30.86 -15.23 -10.97
CA ALA A 36 -30.12 -16.43 -11.35
C ALA A 36 -28.78 -16.52 -10.58
N PRO A 37 -28.33 -17.71 -10.16
CA PRO A 37 -27.03 -17.87 -9.51
C PRO A 37 -25.89 -17.58 -10.50
N MET A 38 -24.91 -16.81 -10.07
CA MET A 38 -23.77 -16.37 -10.90
C MET A 38 -22.45 -16.98 -10.42
N ALA A 39 -21.60 -17.40 -11.35
CA ALA A 39 -20.22 -17.76 -11.04
C ALA A 39 -19.40 -16.48 -10.88
N ALA A 40 -19.17 -16.01 -9.65
CA ALA A 40 -18.36 -14.83 -9.40
C ALA A 40 -16.97 -14.97 -10.07
N LEU A 41 -16.49 -13.93 -10.76
CA LEU A 41 -15.11 -13.89 -11.22
C LEU A 41 -14.20 -14.03 -9.99
N GLN A 42 -13.49 -15.14 -9.92
CA GLN A 42 -12.54 -15.37 -8.83
C GLN A 42 -11.26 -14.61 -9.15
N MET A 43 -11.05 -13.48 -8.47
CA MET A 43 -9.77 -12.80 -8.51
C MET A 43 -8.77 -13.57 -7.66
N SER A 44 -7.54 -13.71 -8.15
CA SER A 44 -6.46 -14.41 -7.46
C SER A 44 -5.54 -13.43 -6.75
N VAL A 45 -5.10 -13.74 -5.53
CA VAL A 45 -4.03 -12.95 -4.89
C VAL A 45 -2.73 -13.19 -5.63
N LEU A 46 -2.05 -12.13 -6.06
CA LEU A 46 -0.76 -12.20 -6.74
C LEU A 46 0.33 -12.66 -5.77
N THR A 47 1.04 -13.74 -6.12
CA THR A 47 2.15 -14.31 -5.37
C THR A 47 3.33 -14.59 -6.32
N SER A 48 4.48 -14.98 -5.77
CA SER A 48 5.63 -15.43 -6.57
C SER A 48 5.27 -16.60 -7.50
N ASP A 49 4.38 -17.47 -7.04
CA ASP A 49 4.10 -18.76 -7.67
C ASP A 49 3.20 -18.60 -8.90
N ASN A 50 2.34 -17.58 -8.90
CA ASN A 50 1.45 -17.27 -10.03
C ASN A 50 1.85 -16.01 -10.82
N ALA A 51 2.98 -15.37 -10.48
CA ALA A 51 3.44 -14.14 -11.12
C ALA A 51 3.64 -14.26 -12.64
N THR A 52 4.01 -15.44 -13.14
CA THR A 52 4.19 -15.70 -14.58
C THR A 52 2.89 -15.56 -15.37
N ALA A 53 1.74 -15.83 -14.76
CA ALA A 53 0.42 -15.70 -15.37
C ALA A 53 -0.10 -14.25 -15.37
N TYR A 54 0.56 -13.33 -14.64
CA TYR A 54 0.11 -11.94 -14.50
C TYR A 54 -0.13 -11.27 -15.85
N TRP A 55 0.86 -11.29 -16.74
CA TRP A 55 0.78 -10.61 -18.03
C TRP A 55 -0.30 -11.17 -18.96
N GLN A 56 -0.58 -12.47 -18.86
CA GLN A 56 -1.61 -13.12 -19.68
C GLN A 56 -3.02 -12.76 -19.23
N LEU A 57 -3.19 -12.41 -17.95
CA LEU A 57 -4.49 -12.10 -17.36
C LEU A 57 -4.63 -10.62 -16.94
N ALA A 58 -3.65 -9.79 -17.29
CA ALA A 58 -3.58 -8.38 -16.89
C ALA A 58 -4.75 -7.58 -17.45
N GLU A 59 -5.13 -7.79 -18.72
CA GLU A 59 -6.28 -7.12 -19.34
C GLU A 59 -7.60 -7.42 -18.62
N ARG A 60 -7.70 -8.59 -17.98
CA ARG A 60 -8.88 -9.01 -17.21
C ARG A 60 -8.84 -8.55 -15.75
N HIS A 61 -7.78 -7.86 -15.34
CA HIS A 61 -7.55 -7.43 -13.96
C HIS A 61 -7.75 -8.58 -12.95
N ALA A 62 -7.35 -9.80 -13.33
CA ALA A 62 -7.69 -11.02 -12.57
C ALA A 62 -6.92 -11.18 -11.24
N PHE A 63 -6.01 -10.25 -10.93
CA PHE A 63 -5.13 -10.32 -9.77
C PHE A 63 -5.41 -9.18 -8.78
N VAL A 64 -5.33 -9.52 -7.50
CA VAL A 64 -5.35 -8.56 -6.39
C VAL A 64 -4.02 -8.59 -5.64
N LEU A 65 -3.62 -7.44 -5.11
CA LEU A 65 -2.42 -7.30 -4.31
C LEU A 65 -2.77 -7.35 -2.83
N ASP A 66 -2.11 -8.21 -2.07
CA ASP A 66 -2.25 -8.25 -0.62
C ASP A 66 -1.41 -7.13 0.02
N LEU A 67 -2.07 -6.15 0.63
CA LEU A 67 -1.44 -5.05 1.34
C LEU A 67 -1.45 -5.26 2.87
N THR A 68 -1.78 -6.46 3.33
CA THR A 68 -1.83 -6.77 4.76
C THR A 68 -0.42 -6.70 5.34
N HIS A 69 -0.23 -5.89 6.39
CA HIS A 69 1.03 -5.83 7.12
C HIS A 69 1.19 -7.02 8.08
N GLU A 70 0.15 -7.35 8.85
CA GLU A 70 0.12 -8.48 9.78
C GLU A 70 -1.23 -9.18 9.77
N VAL A 71 -1.21 -10.48 10.04
CA VAL A 71 -2.41 -11.25 10.40
C VAL A 71 -2.28 -11.60 11.88
N ALA A 72 -3.15 -11.06 12.71
CA ALA A 72 -3.28 -11.51 14.08
C ALA A 72 -4.12 -12.79 14.08
N ASN A 73 -3.49 -13.94 14.33
CA ASN A 73 -4.25 -15.17 14.61
C ASN A 73 -4.42 -15.27 16.13
N PRO A 74 -5.66 -15.14 16.66
CA PRO A 74 -5.90 -15.43 18.06
C PRO A 74 -5.68 -16.93 18.26
N ILE A 75 -4.66 -17.26 19.05
CA ILE A 75 -4.57 -18.59 19.64
C ILE A 75 -5.35 -18.47 20.95
N GLY A 76 -6.18 -19.45 21.29
CA GLY A 76 -6.93 -19.43 22.54
C GLY A 76 -6.03 -19.08 23.74
N HIS A 77 -6.63 -18.54 24.81
CA HIS A 77 -5.96 -18.07 26.05
C HIS A 77 -5.30 -16.69 26.01
N GLY A 78 -5.76 -15.77 25.17
CA GLY A 78 -5.32 -14.36 25.19
C GLY A 78 -3.92 -14.13 24.59
N LEU A 79 -3.42 -15.11 23.84
CA LEU A 79 -2.15 -15.02 23.12
C LEU A 79 -2.43 -14.84 21.62
N ALA A 80 -2.08 -13.69 21.06
CA ALA A 80 -2.09 -13.47 19.62
C ALA A 80 -0.68 -13.69 19.07
N PHE A 81 -0.54 -14.58 18.07
CA PHE A 81 0.69 -14.62 17.27
C PHE A 81 0.56 -13.64 16.14
N THR A 82 1.50 -12.70 16.10
CA THR A 82 1.58 -11.71 15.04
C THR A 82 2.67 -12.13 14.07
N LEU A 83 2.26 -12.64 12.90
CA LEU A 83 3.18 -13.05 11.85
C LEU A 83 3.20 -11.96 10.76
N THR A 84 4.39 -11.41 10.50
CA THR A 84 4.63 -10.63 9.28
C THR A 84 4.33 -11.53 8.09
N ARG A 85 3.34 -11.17 7.28
CA ARG A 85 2.89 -12.06 6.21
C ARG A 85 3.96 -12.14 5.12
N ALA A 86 4.65 -13.27 5.03
CA ALA A 86 5.72 -13.51 4.06
C ALA A 86 5.31 -13.25 2.60
N HIS A 87 4.01 -13.36 2.31
CA HIS A 87 3.40 -13.16 0.99
C HIS A 87 2.73 -11.78 0.83
N SER A 88 2.98 -10.83 1.74
CA SER A 88 2.48 -9.46 1.58
C SER A 88 3.11 -8.78 0.37
N GLY A 89 2.28 -8.18 -0.47
CA GLY A 89 2.64 -7.36 -1.61
C GLY A 89 3.37 -6.07 -1.23
N LEU A 90 3.40 -5.68 0.05
CA LEU A 90 4.10 -4.49 0.53
C LEU A 90 5.61 -4.52 0.22
N LYS A 91 6.24 -5.70 0.29
CA LYS A 91 7.65 -5.86 -0.08
C LYS A 91 7.85 -5.65 -1.59
N ALA A 92 6.94 -6.16 -2.42
CA ALA A 92 7.00 -5.95 -3.87
C ALA A 92 6.75 -4.48 -4.23
N LEU A 93 5.78 -3.83 -3.59
CA LEU A 93 5.51 -2.40 -3.74
C LEU A 93 6.74 -1.56 -3.36
N ALA A 94 7.39 -1.86 -2.23
CA ALA A 94 8.63 -1.20 -1.83
C ALA A 94 9.70 -1.29 -2.93
N ARG A 95 9.89 -2.47 -3.54
CA ARG A 95 10.85 -2.66 -4.65
C ARG A 95 10.47 -1.85 -5.90
N VAL A 96 9.19 -1.72 -6.21
CA VAL A 96 8.72 -0.87 -7.31
C VAL A 96 9.03 0.60 -7.02
N LEU A 97 8.79 1.06 -5.79
CA LEU A 97 9.09 2.43 -5.36
C LEU A 97 10.59 2.74 -5.36
N GLU A 98 11.43 1.80 -4.92
CA GLU A 98 12.90 1.92 -5.02
C GLU A 98 13.35 2.10 -6.48
N ARG A 99 12.81 1.29 -7.39
CA ARG A 99 13.11 1.38 -8.84
C ARG A 99 12.61 2.69 -9.43
N TRP A 100 11.44 3.16 -9.02
CA TRP A 100 10.88 4.44 -9.44
C TRP A 100 11.80 5.61 -9.06
N VAL A 101 12.25 5.63 -7.80
CA VAL A 101 13.20 6.63 -7.28
C VAL A 101 14.52 6.56 -8.05
N ALA A 102 15.10 5.36 -8.21
CA ALA A 102 16.35 5.19 -8.94
C ALA A 102 16.25 5.61 -10.41
N HIS A 103 15.12 5.32 -11.05
CA HIS A 103 14.92 5.64 -12.46
C HIS A 103 14.76 7.14 -12.72
N LEU A 104 14.01 7.83 -11.86
CA LEU A 104 13.63 9.24 -12.10
C LEU A 104 14.53 10.26 -11.40
N LEU A 105 15.14 9.89 -10.27
CA LEU A 105 16.02 10.77 -9.50
C LEU A 105 17.50 10.37 -9.61
N GLY A 106 17.83 9.19 -10.14
CA GLY A 106 19.20 8.68 -10.18
C GLY A 106 19.76 8.24 -8.82
N VAL A 107 18.98 8.35 -7.74
CA VAL A 107 19.42 8.01 -6.37
C VAL A 107 18.97 6.61 -5.98
N ARG A 108 19.81 5.88 -5.23
CA ARG A 108 19.47 4.55 -4.71
C ARG A 108 18.98 4.63 -3.28
N VAL A 109 17.83 4.02 -3.04
CA VAL A 109 17.20 3.94 -1.73
C VAL A 109 16.82 2.49 -1.42
N ALA A 110 16.77 2.15 -0.14
CA ALA A 110 16.21 0.91 0.37
C ALA A 110 14.92 1.23 1.12
N ILE A 111 13.83 0.54 0.78
CA ILE A 111 12.51 0.72 1.38
C ILE A 111 12.09 -0.58 2.07
N THR A 112 11.82 -0.48 3.37
CA THR A 112 11.41 -1.62 4.21
C THR A 112 10.06 -1.31 4.86
N PRO A 113 9.04 -2.18 4.72
CA PRO A 113 7.77 -2.01 5.44
C PRO A 113 7.97 -1.98 6.96
N LEU A 114 7.20 -1.15 7.65
CA LEU A 114 7.21 -0.97 9.10
C LEU A 114 5.79 -1.09 9.68
N GLN A 115 5.72 -1.65 10.89
CA GLN A 115 4.49 -1.69 11.69
C GLN A 115 4.20 -0.36 12.38
N LYS A 116 5.26 0.27 12.89
CA LYS A 116 5.19 1.49 13.67
C LYS A 116 6.47 2.30 13.49
N ILE A 117 6.36 3.62 13.67
CA ILE A 117 7.51 4.50 13.81
C ILE A 117 7.78 4.65 15.30
N ALA A 118 8.94 4.19 15.73
CA ALA A 118 9.44 4.37 17.10
C ALA A 118 10.84 5.01 17.00
N ASP A 119 10.87 6.26 16.54
CA ASP A 119 12.09 7.04 16.37
C ASP A 119 11.96 8.40 17.06
N PRO A 120 12.63 8.61 18.21
CA PRO A 120 12.63 9.90 18.90
C PRO A 120 13.35 10.99 18.11
N ALA A 121 14.08 10.63 17.05
CA ALA A 121 14.79 11.54 16.16
C ALA A 121 14.15 11.62 14.78
N TRP A 122 12.85 11.35 14.64
CA TRP A 122 12.10 11.52 13.38
C TRP A 122 12.32 12.94 12.82
N ARG A 123 12.91 13.04 11.62
CA ARG A 123 13.19 14.32 10.93
C ARG A 123 12.42 14.54 9.64
N TRP A 124 12.01 13.47 8.97
CA TRP A 124 11.44 13.56 7.63
C TRP A 124 10.43 12.46 7.36
N HIS A 125 9.37 12.79 6.62
CA HIS A 125 8.40 11.82 6.13
C HIS A 125 7.82 12.24 4.78
N VAL A 126 7.26 11.27 4.07
CA VAL A 126 6.54 11.47 2.81
C VAL A 126 5.33 10.54 2.76
N GLY A 127 4.12 11.10 2.68
CA GLY A 127 2.94 10.31 2.35
C GLY A 127 2.98 9.84 0.89
N LEU A 128 2.70 8.56 0.65
CA LEU A 128 2.53 7.98 -0.68
C LEU A 128 1.15 8.25 -1.27
N ASP A 129 0.28 8.93 -0.52
CA ASP A 129 -1.02 9.42 -0.90
C ASP A 129 -1.34 10.69 -0.08
N THR A 130 -2.49 11.31 -0.32
CA THR A 130 -2.88 12.55 0.38
C THR A 130 -3.28 12.31 1.84
N GLU A 131 -3.93 11.19 2.14
CA GLU A 131 -4.41 10.86 3.49
C GLU A 131 -3.23 10.57 4.42
N SER A 132 -2.29 9.73 3.97
CA SER A 132 -1.09 9.41 4.74
C SER A 132 -0.17 10.62 4.92
N MET A 133 -0.07 11.51 3.94
CA MET A 133 0.70 12.75 4.08
C MET A 133 0.12 13.62 5.20
N THR A 134 -1.20 13.79 5.21
CA THR A 134 -1.89 14.62 6.20
C THR A 134 -1.78 14.01 7.59
N LEU A 135 -1.97 12.68 7.69
CA LEU A 135 -1.83 11.94 8.94
C LEU A 135 -0.41 12.03 9.50
N LEU A 136 0.63 11.85 8.67
CA LEU A 136 2.02 11.95 9.13
C LEU A 136 2.40 13.38 9.55
N ASN A 137 1.88 14.41 8.87
CA ASN A 137 2.07 15.80 9.30
C ASN A 137 1.48 16.04 10.69
N ASP A 138 0.25 15.60 10.94
CA ASP A 138 -0.39 15.75 12.25
C ASP A 138 0.41 15.03 13.35
N LEU A 139 0.84 13.79 13.10
CA LEU A 139 1.67 13.03 14.04
C LEU A 139 3.03 13.69 14.30
N TYR A 140 3.67 14.23 13.27
CA TYR A 140 4.96 14.92 13.40
C TYR A 140 4.83 16.22 14.21
N GLU A 141 3.70 16.91 14.10
CA GLU A 141 3.40 18.12 14.85
C GLU A 141 2.74 17.86 16.20
N GLU A 142 2.73 16.60 16.66
CA GLU A 142 2.12 16.17 17.93
C GLU A 142 0.62 16.52 18.06
N ARG A 143 -0.08 16.67 16.93
CA ARG A 143 -1.53 16.87 16.91
C ARG A 143 -2.25 15.55 17.09
N ALA A 144 -3.37 15.58 17.82
CA ALA A 144 -4.21 14.41 17.98
C ALA A 144 -4.79 13.96 16.63
N VAL A 145 -4.70 12.65 16.36
CA VAL A 145 -5.32 12.00 15.20
C VAL A 145 -6.41 11.09 15.72
N ASP A 146 -7.61 11.19 15.16
CA ASP A 146 -8.73 10.32 15.53
C ASP A 146 -8.51 8.86 15.09
N ASP A 147 -9.18 7.94 15.78
CA ASP A 147 -9.05 6.50 15.55
C ASP A 147 -9.47 6.11 14.13
N ASP A 148 -10.47 6.76 13.55
CA ASP A 148 -10.96 6.45 12.19
C ASP A 148 -9.88 6.73 11.15
N ARG A 149 -9.14 7.84 11.28
CA ARG A 149 -8.00 8.17 10.43
C ARG A 149 -6.84 7.21 10.67
N MET A 150 -6.58 6.83 11.93
CA MET A 150 -5.55 5.85 12.24
C MET A 150 -5.85 4.48 11.61
N GLN A 151 -7.10 4.04 11.62
CA GLN A 151 -7.54 2.79 11.00
C GLN A 151 -7.42 2.76 9.47
N ARG A 152 -7.38 3.93 8.81
CA ARG A 152 -7.16 4.04 7.36
C ARG A 152 -5.70 3.83 6.95
N LEU A 153 -4.76 3.87 7.90
CA LEU A 153 -3.36 3.62 7.63
C LEU A 153 -3.16 2.14 7.25
N ILE A 154 -2.73 1.90 6.02
CA ILE A 154 -2.49 0.55 5.48
C ILE A 154 -1.12 0.05 5.90
N SER A 155 -0.08 0.89 5.70
CA SER A 155 1.30 0.51 5.97
C SER A 155 2.17 1.74 6.17
N LEU A 156 3.21 1.56 6.97
CA LEU A 156 4.35 2.47 7.05
C LEU A 156 5.55 1.84 6.35
N PHE A 157 6.53 2.65 5.97
CA PHE A 157 7.81 2.18 5.45
C PHE A 157 8.95 3.04 6.00
N ARG A 158 10.12 2.44 6.11
CA ARG A 158 11.40 3.12 6.31
C ARG A 158 12.12 3.19 4.97
N LEU A 159 12.41 4.39 4.50
CA LEU A 159 13.27 4.64 3.36
C LEU A 159 14.64 5.10 3.87
N GLU A 160 15.70 4.46 3.37
CA GLU A 160 17.09 4.82 3.67
C GLU A 160 17.82 5.07 2.35
N PHE A 161 18.52 6.20 2.27
CA PHE A 161 19.42 6.45 1.15
C PHE A 161 20.63 5.51 1.26
N THR A 162 21.05 4.95 0.14
CA THR A 162 22.27 4.12 0.09
C THR A 162 23.52 5.00 0.25
N GLU A 163 23.45 6.25 -0.22
CA GLU A 163 24.52 7.23 -0.13
C GLU A 163 24.01 8.48 0.60
N PRO A 164 24.42 8.72 1.87
CA PRO A 164 24.02 9.91 2.62
C PRO A 164 24.39 11.24 1.95
N ALA A 165 25.41 11.27 1.08
CA ALA A 165 25.79 12.48 0.35
C ALA A 165 24.73 12.95 -0.67
N GLU A 166 23.81 12.05 -1.09
CA GLU A 166 22.67 12.39 -1.95
C GLU A 166 21.56 13.11 -1.18
N MET A 167 21.67 13.21 0.15
CA MET A 167 20.67 13.83 1.01
C MET A 167 21.01 15.28 1.36
N ARG A 168 19.97 16.05 1.70
CA ARG A 168 20.11 17.37 2.33
C ARG A 168 20.93 17.26 3.62
N ALA A 169 21.90 18.16 3.79
CA ALA A 169 22.97 18.03 4.79
C ALA A 169 22.48 17.93 6.26
N ASP A 170 21.38 18.58 6.61
CA ASP A 170 20.81 18.60 7.97
C ASP A 170 20.08 17.30 8.35
N VAL A 171 19.72 16.46 7.36
CA VAL A 171 19.04 15.18 7.57
C VAL A 171 19.79 14.00 6.96
N ALA A 172 21.03 14.21 6.51
CA ALA A 172 21.86 13.18 5.90
C ALA A 172 22.05 11.96 6.83
N GLY A 173 21.83 10.77 6.28
CA GLY A 173 21.91 9.50 7.00
C GLY A 173 20.73 9.20 7.94
N LYS A 174 19.72 10.09 8.02
CA LYS A 174 18.48 9.82 8.76
C LYS A 174 17.48 9.08 7.87
N PRO A 175 16.63 8.21 8.44
CA PRO A 175 15.57 7.56 7.67
C PRO A 175 14.51 8.59 7.26
N VAL A 176 13.87 8.31 6.12
CA VAL A 176 12.65 8.96 5.69
C VAL A 176 11.49 8.00 5.92
N TYR A 177 10.47 8.42 6.67
CA TYR A 177 9.30 7.59 6.89
C TYR A 177 8.25 7.78 5.80
N LEU A 178 7.72 6.68 5.27
CA LEU A 178 6.65 6.71 4.29
C LEU A 178 5.36 6.17 4.87
N GLY A 179 4.23 6.72 4.44
CA GLY A 179 2.91 6.22 4.81
C GLY A 179 2.07 5.90 3.59
N LEU A 180 1.17 4.93 3.73
CA LEU A 180 0.16 4.58 2.75
C LEU A 180 -1.17 4.39 3.46
N ALA A 181 -2.22 5.07 3.00
CA ALA A 181 -3.54 5.03 3.62
C ALA A 181 -4.67 4.99 2.58
N THR A 182 -5.82 4.45 2.99
CA THR A 182 -7.05 4.57 2.21
C THR A 182 -7.76 5.89 2.51
N ARG A 183 -8.63 6.29 1.59
CA ARG A 183 -9.64 7.32 1.83
C ARG A 183 -10.77 6.78 2.71
N ALA A 184 -11.67 7.68 3.10
CA ALA A 184 -12.86 7.35 3.88
C ALA A 184 -13.79 6.35 3.17
N ASP A 185 -13.82 6.36 1.84
CA ASP A 185 -14.58 5.41 1.01
C ASP A 185 -13.87 4.05 0.82
N GLY A 186 -12.72 3.84 1.45
CA GLY A 186 -11.92 2.62 1.34
C GLY A 186 -11.10 2.52 0.05
N THR A 187 -11.12 3.54 -0.82
CA THR A 187 -10.30 3.58 -2.03
C THR A 187 -8.85 3.97 -1.70
N LEU A 188 -7.91 3.40 -2.45
CA LEU A 188 -6.49 3.75 -2.35
C LEU A 188 -6.07 4.50 -3.62
N ARG A 189 -5.41 5.65 -3.46
CA ARG A 189 -4.82 6.40 -4.57
C ARG A 189 -3.36 6.70 -4.32
N LEU A 190 -2.49 5.80 -4.78
CA LEU A 190 -1.03 5.96 -4.72
C LEU A 190 -0.57 7.14 -5.60
N LYS A 191 0.32 7.97 -5.06
CA LYS A 191 0.94 9.13 -5.68
C LYS A 191 2.48 9.02 -5.57
N PRO A 192 3.13 8.17 -6.40
CA PRO A 192 4.58 8.00 -6.34
C PRO A 192 5.35 9.29 -6.71
N GLN A 193 4.69 10.26 -7.34
CA GLN A 193 5.24 11.59 -7.60
C GLN A 193 5.66 12.31 -6.31
N ASN A 194 5.02 12.00 -5.17
CA ASN A 194 5.39 12.58 -3.89
C ASN A 194 6.84 12.25 -3.48
N LEU A 195 7.37 11.10 -3.91
CA LEU A 195 8.79 10.74 -3.69
C LEU A 195 9.72 11.61 -4.53
N LEU A 196 9.29 12.06 -5.70
CA LEU A 196 10.13 12.89 -6.57
C LEU A 196 10.25 14.32 -6.04
N LEU A 197 9.16 14.82 -5.44
CA LEU A 197 9.04 16.21 -5.01
C LEU A 197 9.47 16.44 -3.56
N ASN A 198 9.31 15.43 -2.69
CA ASN A 198 9.44 15.61 -1.24
C ASN A 198 10.56 14.77 -0.61
N LEU A 199 11.40 14.07 -1.39
CA LEU A 199 12.60 13.45 -0.83
C LEU A 199 13.64 14.52 -0.48
N PRO A 200 14.38 14.37 0.64
CA PRO A 200 15.34 15.37 1.09
C PRO A 200 16.66 15.23 0.32
N LEU A 201 16.67 15.60 -0.95
CA LEU A 201 17.84 15.52 -1.83
C LEU A 201 18.86 16.65 -1.55
N ALA A 202 20.14 16.39 -1.80
CA ALA A 202 21.25 17.33 -1.53
C ALA A 202 21.18 18.62 -2.36
N ALA A 203 20.59 18.56 -3.55
CA ALA A 203 20.27 19.72 -4.37
C ALA A 203 18.89 19.51 -5.01
N ALA A 204 18.10 20.57 -5.10
CA ALA A 204 16.93 20.55 -5.97
C ALA A 204 17.42 20.43 -7.42
N MET A 205 17.11 19.32 -8.08
CA MET A 205 17.25 19.24 -9.55
C MET A 205 16.32 20.25 -10.22
#